data_AF-A0AAN9YLI3-F1
#
_entry.id   AF-A0AAN9YLI3-F1
#
_cell.length_a   1.000
_cell.length_b   1.000
_cell.length_c   1.000
_cell.angle_alpha   90.00
_cell.angle_beta   90.00
_cell.angle_gamma   90.00
#
_symmetry.space_group_name_H-M   'P 1'
#
loop_
_entity.id
_entity.type
_entity.pdbx_description
1 polymer ?
#
loop_
_entity_poly.entity_id
_entity_poly.type
_entity_poly.pdbx_seq_one_letter_code
_entity_poly.pdbx_strand_id
1 'polypeptide(L)'
;MPDLEDILEAPVGQALPYIFGKVMGSRGGAGLTALVLVITFFCSVSITCAASRCTWAFARDKAMPNASLWSRLDERHGTPIWALALTTAVQMLLGLINLGSSSAFLAFVSVGVISLAVSYGIPISISLFHRRREVNAARWSMGRVIGPAVNVVAVAWILFELVLFSMPTALPVTSSSMNYAIVVFVGFMVLSAIWYAAYARKVYEGPPESDGLTADQD
;
A
#
# COMPACT_ATOMS: atom_id res chain seq x y z
N MET A 1 26.29 -9.41 16.99
CA MET A 1 25.71 -8.84 15.75
C MET A 1 26.86 -8.63 14.78
N PRO A 2 26.77 -9.07 13.52
CA PRO A 2 27.84 -8.84 12.54
C PRO A 2 28.03 -7.35 12.28
N ASP A 3 29.24 -6.96 11.85
CA ASP A 3 29.57 -5.57 11.57
C ASP A 3 28.67 -4.99 10.46
N LEU A 4 28.44 -3.68 10.49
CA LEU A 4 27.53 -3.02 9.56
C LEU A 4 27.99 -3.18 8.11
N GLU A 5 29.30 -3.11 7.87
CA GLU A 5 29.92 -3.30 6.55
C GLU A 5 29.62 -4.70 5.99
N ASP A 6 29.76 -5.74 6.82
CA ASP A 6 29.42 -7.13 6.49
C ASP A 6 27.93 -7.31 6.14
N ILE A 7 27.02 -6.54 6.75
CA ILE A 7 25.58 -6.59 6.46
C ILE A 7 25.26 -5.89 5.14
N LEU A 8 25.95 -4.77 4.85
CA LEU A 8 25.77 -4.01 3.61
C LEU A 8 26.32 -4.77 2.40
N GLU A 9 27.38 -5.57 2.59
CA GLU A 9 27.97 -6.44 1.56
C GLU A 9 27.37 -7.86 1.54
N ALA A 10 26.28 -8.09 2.28
CA ALA A 10 25.68 -9.42 2.40
C ALA A 10 25.36 -10.03 1.01
N PRO A 11 25.61 -11.33 0.81
CA PRO A 11 25.33 -12.00 -0.45
C PRO A 11 23.87 -11.81 -0.86
N VAL A 12 23.63 -11.46 -2.14
CA VAL A 12 22.30 -11.20 -2.71
C VAL A 12 21.63 -9.93 -2.16
N GLY A 13 22.33 -9.09 -1.39
CA GLY A 13 21.82 -7.84 -0.84
C GLY A 13 20.73 -8.03 0.22
N GLN A 14 20.65 -9.21 0.84
CA GLN A 14 19.65 -9.54 1.85
C GLN A 14 20.28 -9.68 3.24
N ALA A 15 20.01 -8.70 4.11
CA ALA A 15 20.56 -8.64 5.47
C ALA A 15 20.04 -9.76 6.38
N LEU A 16 18.75 -10.12 6.31
CA LEU A 16 18.12 -11.03 7.27
C LEU A 16 18.70 -12.46 7.24
N PRO A 17 18.79 -13.15 6.09
CA PRO A 17 19.36 -14.51 6.04
C PRO A 17 20.83 -14.53 6.45
N TYR A 18 21.58 -13.47 6.11
CA TYR A 18 22.98 -13.32 6.48
C TYR A 18 23.17 -13.21 8.01
N ILE A 19 22.39 -12.33 8.65
CA ILE A 19 22.42 -12.16 10.11
C ILE A 19 22.03 -13.46 10.81
N PHE A 20 20.97 -14.13 10.35
CA PHE A 20 20.54 -15.41 10.94
C PHE A 20 21.61 -16.49 10.80
N GLY A 21 22.26 -16.61 9.64
CA GLY A 21 23.36 -17.54 9.43
C GLY A 21 24.58 -17.25 10.32
N LYS A 22 24.93 -15.97 10.51
CA LYS A 22 26.07 -15.55 11.34
C LYS A 22 25.82 -15.72 12.83
N VAL A 23 24.61 -15.47 13.31
CA VAL A 23 24.29 -15.51 14.76
C VAL A 23 23.90 -16.92 15.24
N MET A 24 23.09 -17.65 14.45
CA MET A 24 22.55 -18.96 14.85
C MET A 24 23.30 -20.15 14.23
N GLY A 25 24.30 -19.90 13.36
CA GLY A 25 24.95 -20.92 12.55
C GLY A 25 24.08 -21.40 11.39
N SER A 26 24.63 -22.25 10.52
CA SER A 26 23.99 -22.66 9.25
C SER A 26 22.60 -23.31 9.44
N ARG A 27 22.48 -24.28 10.36
CA ARG A 27 21.23 -25.04 10.56
C ARG A 27 20.14 -24.20 11.24
N GLY A 28 20.50 -23.41 12.27
CA GLY A 28 19.56 -22.54 12.96
C GLY A 28 19.13 -21.34 12.11
N GLY A 29 20.06 -20.76 11.35
CA GLY A 29 19.79 -19.67 10.43
C GLY A 29 18.89 -20.07 9.26
N ALA A 30 19.10 -21.26 8.69
CA ALA A 30 18.22 -21.82 7.67
C ALA A 30 16.80 -22.06 8.21
N GLY A 31 16.67 -22.58 9.43
CA GLY A 31 15.36 -22.79 10.08
C GLY A 31 14.58 -21.49 10.29
N LEU A 32 15.24 -20.45 10.81
CA LEU A 32 14.63 -19.12 10.96
C LEU A 32 14.26 -18.48 9.63
N THR A 33 15.13 -18.61 8.62
CA THR A 33 14.86 -18.09 7.28
C THR A 33 13.64 -18.80 6.66
N ALA A 34 13.55 -20.13 6.80
CA ALA A 34 12.39 -20.89 6.35
C ALA A 34 11.10 -20.45 7.06
N LEU A 35 11.15 -20.21 8.38
CA LEU A 35 10.01 -19.70 9.13
C LEU A 35 9.54 -18.33 8.60
N VAL A 36 10.47 -17.40 8.35
CA VAL A 36 10.14 -16.08 7.79
C VAL A 36 9.54 -16.21 6.39
N LEU A 37 10.02 -17.14 5.56
CA LEU A 37 9.45 -17.40 4.23
C LEU A 37 8.00 -17.91 4.32
N VAL A 38 7.71 -18.80 5.27
CA VAL A 38 6.34 -19.30 5.50
C VAL A 38 5.41 -18.15 5.93
N ILE A 39 5.84 -17.30 6.87
CA ILE A 39 5.06 -16.14 7.32
C ILE A 39 4.82 -15.17 6.15
N THR A 40 5.85 -14.91 5.35
CA THR A 40 5.77 -14.03 4.17
C THR A 40 4.79 -14.56 3.13
N PHE A 41 4.74 -15.88 2.93
CA PHE A 41 3.77 -16.51 2.04
C PHE A 41 2.33 -16.27 2.49
N PHE A 42 2.01 -16.53 3.77
CA PHE A 42 0.67 -16.28 4.31
C PHE A 42 0.29 -14.79 4.27
N CYS A 43 1.23 -13.90 4.59
CA CYS A 43 1.04 -12.46 4.48
C CYS A 43 0.70 -12.04 3.04
N SER A 44 1.44 -12.56 2.06
CA SER A 44 1.22 -12.28 0.64
C SER A 44 -0.18 -12.72 0.19
N VAL A 45 -0.62 -13.93 0.57
CA VAL A 45 -1.97 -14.42 0.26
C VAL A 45 -3.05 -13.50 0.85
N SER A 46 -2.86 -13.05 2.10
CA SER A 46 -3.79 -12.14 2.78
C SER A 46 -3.90 -10.79 2.07
N ILE A 47 -2.77 -10.18 1.72
CA ILE A 47 -2.73 -8.88 1.03
C ILE A 47 -3.34 -8.99 -0.37
N THR A 48 -3.05 -10.05 -1.13
CA THR A 48 -3.66 -10.27 -2.45
C THR A 48 -5.18 -10.43 -2.35
N CYS A 49 -5.67 -11.11 -1.30
CA CYS A 49 -7.09 -11.23 -1.04
C CYS A 49 -7.75 -9.89 -0.65
N ALA A 50 -7.06 -9.05 0.14
CA ALA A 50 -7.55 -7.71 0.45
C ALA A 50 -7.58 -6.81 -0.81
N ALA A 51 -6.51 -6.84 -1.62
CA ALA A 51 -6.40 -6.05 -2.85
C ALA A 51 -7.49 -6.41 -3.87
N SER A 52 -7.84 -7.69 -4.01
CA SER A 52 -8.92 -8.11 -4.92
C SER A 52 -10.30 -7.60 -4.46
N ARG A 53 -10.57 -7.56 -3.15
CA ARG A 53 -11.80 -6.97 -2.61
C ARG A 53 -11.87 -5.46 -2.83
N CYS A 54 -10.76 -4.74 -2.65
CA CYS A 54 -10.69 -3.31 -2.97
C CYS A 54 -10.95 -3.07 -4.46
N THR A 55 -10.31 -3.86 -5.32
CA THR A 55 -10.49 -3.79 -6.78
C THR A 55 -11.94 -4.07 -7.19
N TRP A 56 -12.57 -5.07 -6.57
CA TRP A 56 -13.98 -5.36 -6.76
C TRP A 56 -14.89 -4.21 -6.32
N ALA A 57 -14.62 -3.58 -5.17
CA ALA A 57 -15.38 -2.43 -4.71
C ALA A 57 -15.28 -1.25 -5.69
N PHE A 58 -14.08 -0.95 -6.20
CA PHE A 58 -13.89 0.04 -7.26
C PHE A 58 -14.63 -0.32 -8.56
N ALA A 59 -14.68 -1.61 -8.91
CA ALA A 59 -15.44 -2.06 -10.07
C ALA A 59 -16.95 -1.92 -9.88
N ARG A 60 -17.46 -2.22 -8.68
CA ARG A 60 -18.88 -2.05 -8.32
C ARG A 60 -19.32 -0.60 -8.47
N ASP A 61 -18.45 0.33 -8.07
CA ASP A 61 -18.69 1.78 -8.16
C ASP A 61 -18.37 2.33 -9.57
N LYS A 62 -18.23 1.45 -10.58
CA LYS A 62 -17.95 1.75 -12.00
C LYS A 62 -16.70 2.63 -12.25
N ALA A 63 -15.72 2.60 -11.35
CA ALA A 63 -14.51 3.40 -11.45
C ALA A 63 -13.50 2.90 -12.52
N MET A 64 -13.70 1.68 -13.05
CA MET A 64 -12.79 0.98 -13.95
C MET A 64 -13.44 0.63 -15.30
N PRO A 65 -12.66 0.55 -16.39
CA PRO A 65 -13.19 0.15 -17.69
C PRO A 65 -13.59 -1.33 -17.65
N ASN A 66 -14.71 -1.69 -18.29
CA ASN A 66 -15.33 -3.02 -18.16
C ASN A 66 -15.63 -3.40 -16.69
N ALA A 67 -16.04 -2.44 -15.87
CA ALA A 67 -16.49 -2.64 -14.49
C ALA A 67 -17.40 -3.86 -14.29
N SER A 68 -18.30 -4.15 -15.25
CA SER A 68 -19.23 -5.29 -15.23
C SER A 68 -18.57 -6.68 -15.32
N LEU A 69 -17.31 -6.77 -15.72
CA LEU A 69 -16.52 -8.01 -15.69
C LEU A 69 -15.86 -8.18 -14.32
N TRP A 70 -15.25 -7.10 -13.82
CA TRP A 70 -14.47 -7.11 -12.58
C TRP A 70 -15.35 -7.11 -11.32
N SER A 71 -16.58 -6.62 -11.41
CA SER A 71 -17.56 -6.61 -10.33
C SER A 71 -18.33 -7.94 -10.17
N ARG A 72 -18.10 -8.93 -11.06
CA ARG A 72 -18.75 -10.24 -10.96
C ARG A 72 -18.23 -11.02 -9.76
N LEU A 73 -19.16 -11.49 -8.94
CA LEU A 73 -18.91 -12.42 -7.85
C LEU A 73 -19.22 -13.84 -8.31
N ASP A 74 -18.39 -14.79 -7.89
CA ASP A 74 -18.70 -16.21 -8.04
C ASP A 74 -19.79 -16.60 -7.03
N GLU A 75 -20.89 -17.21 -7.51
CA GLU A 75 -22.05 -17.57 -6.68
C GLU A 75 -21.72 -18.61 -5.60
N ARG A 76 -20.67 -19.41 -5.84
CA ARG A 76 -20.32 -20.54 -4.96
C ARG A 76 -19.46 -20.13 -3.76
N HIS A 77 -18.58 -19.14 -3.94
CA HIS A 77 -17.63 -18.73 -2.91
C HIS A 77 -17.83 -17.28 -2.44
N GLY A 78 -18.67 -16.50 -3.12
CA GLY A 78 -18.86 -15.07 -2.82
C GLY A 78 -17.57 -14.26 -3.01
N THR A 79 -16.63 -14.75 -3.83
CA THR A 79 -15.33 -14.11 -4.05
C THR A 79 -15.22 -13.53 -5.46
N PRO A 80 -14.56 -12.36 -5.63
CA PRO A 80 -14.39 -11.73 -6.94
C PRO A 80 -13.20 -12.32 -7.67
N ILE A 81 -13.38 -13.50 -8.29
CA ILE A 81 -12.29 -14.24 -8.97
C ILE A 81 -11.66 -13.43 -10.11
N TRP A 82 -12.45 -12.68 -10.88
CA TRP A 82 -11.94 -11.83 -11.96
C TRP A 82 -11.09 -10.66 -11.45
N ALA A 83 -11.49 -10.05 -10.33
CA ALA A 83 -10.68 -9.02 -9.69
C ALA A 83 -9.37 -9.62 -9.13
N LEU A 84 -9.43 -10.82 -8.55
CA LEU A 84 -8.25 -11.55 -8.08
C LEU A 84 -7.28 -11.89 -9.22
N ALA A 85 -7.79 -12.34 -10.36
CA ALA A 85 -7.00 -12.64 -11.54
C ALA A 85 -6.31 -11.37 -12.08
N LEU A 86 -7.03 -10.25 -12.14
CA LEU A 86 -6.48 -8.96 -12.55
C LEU A 86 -5.37 -8.51 -11.60
N THR A 87 -5.61 -8.51 -10.28
CA THR A 87 -4.59 -8.10 -9.30
C THR A 87 -3.35 -8.97 -9.37
N THR A 88 -3.53 -10.29 -9.55
CA THR A 88 -2.41 -11.24 -9.68
C THR A 88 -1.64 -11.01 -10.98
N ALA A 89 -2.32 -10.77 -12.10
CA ALA A 89 -1.68 -10.48 -13.38
C ALA A 89 -0.85 -9.19 -13.31
N VAL A 90 -1.40 -8.12 -12.72
CA VAL A 90 -0.67 -6.86 -12.52
C VAL A 90 0.56 -7.07 -11.63
N GLN A 91 0.42 -7.83 -10.54
CA GLN A 91 1.56 -8.14 -9.66
C GLN A 91 2.65 -8.95 -10.38
N MET A 92 2.28 -9.92 -11.23
CA MET A 92 3.25 -10.66 -12.04
C MET A 92 3.98 -9.76 -13.03
N LEU A 93 3.26 -8.85 -13.71
CA LEU A 93 3.85 -7.89 -14.64
C LEU A 93 4.82 -6.92 -13.94
N LEU A 94 4.46 -6.44 -12.75
CA LEU A 94 5.36 -5.62 -11.93
C LEU A 94 6.59 -6.40 -11.47
N GLY A 95 6.44 -7.70 -11.18
CA GLY A 95 7.55 -8.59 -10.85
C GLY A 95 8.56 -8.76 -12.00
N LEU A 96 8.09 -8.77 -13.26
CA LEU A 96 8.96 -8.86 -14.43
C LEU A 96 9.91 -7.66 -14.57
N ILE A 97 9.59 -6.50 -13.99
CA ILE A 97 10.46 -5.32 -13.99
C ILE A 97 11.82 -5.64 -13.35
N ASN A 98 11.84 -6.52 -12.35
CA ASN A 98 13.07 -6.92 -11.68
C ASN A 98 14.05 -7.66 -12.61
N LEU A 99 13.57 -8.30 -13.69
CA LEU A 99 14.43 -8.95 -14.68
C LEU A 99 15.19 -7.93 -15.54
N GLY A 100 14.61 -6.75 -15.77
CA GLY A 100 15.24 -5.68 -16.55
C GLY A 100 16.09 -4.75 -15.70
N SER A 101 15.61 -4.37 -14.51
CA SER A 101 16.33 -3.48 -13.61
C SER A 101 15.88 -3.65 -12.16
N SER A 102 16.81 -4.06 -11.29
CA SER A 102 16.57 -4.12 -9.85
C SER A 102 16.34 -2.73 -9.25
N SER A 103 17.02 -1.68 -9.74
CA SER A 103 16.79 -0.30 -9.30
C SER A 103 15.36 0.17 -9.62
N ALA A 104 14.84 -0.15 -10.81
CA ALA A 104 13.47 0.19 -11.18
C ALA A 104 12.46 -0.54 -10.28
N PHE A 105 12.66 -1.84 -10.06
CA PHE A 105 11.80 -2.63 -9.17
C PHE A 105 11.79 -2.07 -7.74
N LEU A 106 12.96 -1.76 -7.18
CA LEU A 106 13.07 -1.17 -5.84
C LEU A 106 12.36 0.19 -5.75
N ALA A 107 12.48 1.04 -6.78
CA ALA A 107 11.74 2.30 -6.83
C ALA A 107 10.22 2.09 -6.79
N PHE A 108 9.69 1.10 -7.52
CA PHE A 108 8.26 0.74 -7.46
C PHE A 108 7.84 0.24 -6.07
N VAL A 109 8.65 -0.60 -5.42
CA VAL A 109 8.36 -1.07 -4.06
C VAL A 109 8.30 0.09 -3.07
N SER A 110 9.24 1.03 -3.15
CA SER A 110 9.25 2.24 -2.33
C SER A 110 8.00 3.11 -2.55
N VAL A 111 7.56 3.26 -3.81
CA VAL A 111 6.31 3.96 -4.14
C VAL A 111 5.11 3.29 -3.50
N GLY A 112 5.07 1.96 -3.44
CA GLY A 112 4.00 1.22 -2.77
C GLY A 112 3.84 1.62 -1.30
N VAL A 113 4.95 1.71 -0.57
CA VAL A 113 4.96 2.13 0.85
C VAL A 113 4.51 3.58 0.99
N ILE A 114 5.06 4.48 0.15
CA ILE A 114 4.67 5.89 0.10
C ILE A 114 3.18 6.05 -0.20
N SER A 115 2.66 5.30 -1.18
CA SER A 115 1.26 5.38 -1.59
C SER A 115 0.32 4.88 -0.50
N LEU A 116 0.73 3.84 0.25
CA LEU A 116 0.00 3.36 1.41
C LEU A 116 -0.04 4.41 2.52
N ALA A 117 1.11 5.05 2.82
CA ALA A 117 1.18 6.13 3.82
C ALA A 117 0.27 7.31 3.43
N VAL A 118 0.28 7.73 2.16
CA VAL A 118 -0.62 8.76 1.64
C VAL A 118 -2.07 8.33 1.72
N SER A 119 -2.38 7.07 1.39
CA SER A 119 -3.74 6.53 1.48
C SER A 119 -4.30 6.60 2.90
N TYR A 120 -3.48 6.44 3.94
CA TYR A 120 -3.88 6.67 5.32
C TYR A 120 -3.97 8.16 5.66
N GLY A 121 -3.10 8.99 5.08
CA GLY A 121 -3.10 10.44 5.28
C GLY A 121 -4.33 11.16 4.74
N ILE A 122 -4.89 10.70 3.62
CA ILE A 122 -6.07 11.31 2.98
C ILE A 122 -7.28 11.38 3.93
N PRO A 123 -7.81 10.27 4.48
CA PRO A 123 -8.99 10.32 5.36
C PRO A 123 -8.72 11.09 6.67
N ILE A 124 -7.49 11.01 7.21
CA ILE A 124 -7.09 11.77 8.41
C ILE A 124 -7.13 13.28 8.11
N SER A 125 -6.61 13.68 6.95
CA SER A 125 -6.61 15.07 6.50
C SER A 125 -8.02 15.59 6.24
N ILE A 126 -8.85 14.83 5.52
CA ILE A 126 -10.27 15.16 5.28
C ILE A 126 -11.02 15.32 6.60
N SER A 127 -10.79 14.41 7.55
CA SER A 127 -11.36 14.48 8.90
C SER A 127 -10.94 15.77 9.62
N LEU A 128 -9.68 16.19 9.50
CA LEU A 128 -9.18 17.43 10.09
C LEU A 128 -9.80 18.68 9.42
N PHE A 129 -9.91 18.70 8.09
CA PHE A 129 -10.56 19.78 7.33
C PHE A 129 -12.02 19.97 7.71
N HIS A 130 -12.76 18.87 7.93
CA HIS A 130 -14.15 18.90 8.40
C HIS A 130 -14.27 19.08 9.92
N ARG A 131 -13.19 19.47 10.62
CA ARG A 131 -13.13 19.63 12.09
C ARG A 131 -13.65 18.41 12.86
N ARG A 132 -13.41 17.22 12.32
CA ARG A 132 -13.87 15.92 12.85
C ARG A 132 -15.38 15.86 13.07
N ARG A 133 -16.22 16.58 12.31
CA ARG A 133 -17.69 16.57 12.49
C ARG A 133 -18.27 15.14 12.45
N GLU A 134 -17.98 14.40 11.38
CA GLU A 134 -18.43 13.02 11.21
C GLU A 134 -17.85 12.06 12.27
N VAL A 135 -16.57 12.23 12.60
CA VAL A 135 -15.88 11.37 13.58
C VAL A 135 -16.31 11.66 15.02
N ASN A 136 -16.73 12.88 15.31
CA ASN A 136 -17.28 13.25 16.62
C ASN A 136 -18.73 12.79 16.79
N ALA A 137 -19.46 12.54 15.70
CA ALA A 137 -20.78 11.92 15.72
C ALA A 137 -20.73 10.39 15.84
N ALA A 138 -19.56 9.77 15.60
CA ALA A 138 -19.38 8.33 15.75
C ALA A 138 -19.49 7.87 17.22
N ARG A 139 -19.90 6.61 17.42
CA ARG A 139 -20.04 5.97 18.76
C ARG A 139 -18.81 6.11 19.65
N TRP A 140 -17.63 6.24 19.06
CA TRP A 140 -16.38 6.49 19.77
C TRP A 140 -15.69 7.73 19.19
N SER A 141 -15.61 8.79 20.00
CA SER A 141 -14.85 9.99 19.67
C SER A 141 -13.79 10.25 20.74
N MET A 142 -12.54 10.44 20.31
CA MET A 142 -11.40 10.67 21.20
C MET A 142 -11.32 12.13 21.69
N GLY A 143 -12.47 12.68 22.06
CA GLY A 143 -12.62 14.06 22.53
C GLY A 143 -12.32 15.12 21.46
N ARG A 144 -12.78 16.35 21.73
CA ARG A 144 -12.70 17.46 20.77
C ARG A 144 -11.32 18.12 20.69
N VAL A 145 -10.40 17.81 21.61
CA VAL A 145 -9.06 18.40 21.71
C VAL A 145 -7.96 17.38 21.41
N ILE A 146 -8.04 16.18 22.02
CA ILE A 146 -7.06 15.11 21.82
C ILE A 146 -7.16 14.56 20.39
N GLY A 147 -8.38 14.33 19.88
CA GLY A 147 -8.61 13.86 18.53
C GLY A 147 -7.93 14.70 17.43
N PRO A 148 -8.14 16.02 17.36
CA PRO A 148 -7.44 16.87 16.40
C PRO A 148 -5.91 16.86 16.57
N ALA A 149 -5.40 16.89 17.81
CA ALA A 149 -3.96 16.87 18.05
C ALA A 149 -3.29 15.60 17.50
N VAL A 150 -3.89 14.44 17.75
CA VAL A 150 -3.42 13.15 17.21
C VAL A 150 -3.46 13.14 15.68
N ASN A 151 -4.52 13.67 15.06
CA ASN A 151 -4.60 13.75 13.60
C ASN A 151 -3.51 14.67 13.02
N VAL A 152 -3.21 15.79 13.66
CA VAL A 152 -2.13 16.70 13.23
C VAL A 152 -0.77 16.00 13.32
N VAL A 153 -0.50 15.32 14.45
CA VAL A 153 0.74 14.55 14.62
C VAL A 153 0.84 13.44 13.56
N ALA A 154 -0.24 12.72 13.28
CA ALA A 154 -0.27 11.69 12.25
C ALA A 154 0.01 12.24 10.84
N VAL A 155 -0.60 13.38 10.48
CA VAL A 155 -0.33 14.03 9.18
C VAL A 155 1.12 14.52 9.10
N ALA A 156 1.64 15.15 10.17
CA ALA A 156 3.03 15.58 10.22
C ALA A 156 4.01 14.41 10.11
N TRP A 157 3.68 13.28 10.74
CA TRP A 157 4.47 12.05 10.65
C TRP A 157 4.47 11.48 9.23
N ILE A 158 3.31 11.43 8.56
CA ILE A 158 3.23 10.97 7.16
C ILE A 158 4.04 11.90 6.24
N LEU A 159 3.97 13.22 6.44
CA LEU A 159 4.79 14.17 5.68
C LEU A 159 6.29 13.96 5.91
N PHE A 160 6.69 13.64 7.14
CA PHE A 160 8.07 13.31 7.47
C PHE A 160 8.52 11.99 6.81
N GLU A 161 7.72 10.93 6.88
CA GLU A 161 7.99 9.65 6.22
C GLU A 161 8.13 9.79 4.70
N LEU A 162 7.32 10.65 4.06
CA LEU A 162 7.44 10.93 2.62
C LEU A 162 8.81 11.47 2.23
N VAL A 163 9.36 12.39 3.03
CA VAL A 163 10.70 12.93 2.80
C VAL A 163 11.76 11.86 3.03
N LEU A 164 11.63 11.11 4.13
CA LEU A 164 12.59 10.07 4.51
C LEU A 164 12.65 8.94 3.47
N PHE A 165 11.51 8.46 3.00
CA PHE A 165 11.45 7.41 1.97
C PHE A 165 11.82 7.89 0.56
N SER A 166 11.87 9.20 0.34
CA SER A 166 12.40 9.78 -0.90
C SER A 166 13.93 9.96 -0.88
N MET A 167 14.59 9.80 0.28
CA MET A 167 16.05 9.87 0.37
C MET A 167 16.72 8.58 -0.15
N PRO A 168 17.94 8.69 -0.72
CA PRO A 168 18.72 7.54 -1.17
C PRO A 168 19.23 6.71 0.02
N THR A 169 19.35 5.40 -0.16
CA THR A 169 19.76 4.46 0.90
C THR A 169 21.28 4.36 1.08
N ALA A 170 22.07 4.88 0.16
CA ALA A 170 23.54 4.88 0.23
C ALA A 170 24.15 6.13 -0.43
N LEU A 171 25.28 6.58 0.11
CA LEU A 171 26.15 7.62 -0.47
C LEU A 171 27.45 6.96 -0.93
N PRO A 172 28.08 7.38 -2.06
CA PRO A 172 27.69 8.46 -2.97
C PRO A 172 26.52 8.11 -3.90
N VAL A 173 25.70 9.12 -4.23
CA VAL A 173 24.57 8.97 -5.17
C VAL A 173 25.07 8.83 -6.60
N THR A 174 24.78 7.69 -7.23
CA THR A 174 24.95 7.45 -8.66
C THR A 174 23.57 7.39 -9.31
N SER A 175 23.49 7.57 -10.63
CA SER A 175 22.21 7.52 -11.36
C SER A 175 21.44 6.20 -11.17
N SER A 176 22.13 5.13 -10.77
CA SER A 176 21.57 3.82 -10.44
C SER A 176 21.18 3.62 -8.97
N SER A 177 21.74 4.40 -8.04
CA SER A 177 21.45 4.32 -6.59
C SER A 177 20.46 5.38 -6.10
N MET A 178 20.08 6.33 -6.94
CA MET A 178 19.07 7.34 -6.61
C MET A 178 17.68 6.71 -6.42
N ASN A 179 16.98 7.10 -5.36
CA ASN A 179 15.61 6.66 -5.13
C ASN A 179 14.64 7.46 -6.00
N TYR A 180 14.13 6.85 -7.08
CA TYR A 180 13.18 7.48 -8.00
C TYR A 180 11.71 7.40 -7.51
N ALA A 181 11.46 7.03 -6.26
CA ALA A 181 10.11 6.78 -5.78
C ALA A 181 9.20 8.00 -5.89
N ILE A 182 9.69 9.22 -5.59
CA ILE A 182 8.87 10.42 -5.71
C ILE A 182 8.46 10.70 -7.17
N VAL A 183 9.35 10.44 -8.13
CA VAL A 183 9.08 10.65 -9.56
C VAL A 183 8.02 9.68 -10.05
N VAL A 184 8.16 8.41 -9.68
CA VAL A 184 7.20 7.36 -10.03
C VAL A 184 5.85 7.62 -9.35
N PHE A 185 5.84 8.05 -8.09
CA PHE A 185 4.63 8.42 -7.36
C PHE A 185 3.87 9.58 -8.02
N VAL A 186 4.57 10.68 -8.36
CA VAL A 186 3.97 11.82 -9.06
C VAL A 186 3.46 11.38 -10.43
N GLY A 187 4.19 10.53 -11.15
CA GLY A 187 3.74 9.95 -12.42
C GLY A 187 2.42 9.18 -12.28
N PHE A 188 2.30 8.32 -11.27
CA PHE A 188 1.05 7.62 -10.98
C PHE A 188 -0.10 8.55 -10.60
N MET A 189 0.16 9.57 -9.79
CA MET A 189 -0.84 10.56 -9.41
C MET A 189 -1.35 11.36 -10.62
N VAL A 190 -0.47 11.74 -11.54
CA VAL A 190 -0.86 12.42 -12.79
C VAL A 190 -1.69 11.50 -13.68
N LEU A 191 -1.26 10.24 -13.87
CA LEU A 191 -2.04 9.26 -14.64
C LEU A 191 -3.43 9.02 -14.02
N SER A 192 -3.50 8.90 -12.70
CA SER A 192 -4.75 8.78 -11.96
C SER A 192 -5.64 10.02 -12.14
N ALA A 193 -5.08 11.22 -12.05
CA ALA A 193 -5.81 12.46 -12.26
C ALA A 193 -6.34 12.59 -13.70
N ILE A 194 -5.55 12.20 -14.70
CA ILE A 194 -5.99 12.15 -16.10
C ILE A 194 -7.12 11.14 -16.28
N TRP A 195 -6.98 9.93 -15.72
CA TRP A 195 -8.02 8.91 -15.76
C TRP A 195 -9.32 9.40 -15.10
N TYR A 196 -9.20 10.05 -13.95
CA TYR A 196 -10.33 10.63 -13.23
C TYR A 196 -11.02 11.72 -14.05
N ALA A 197 -10.25 12.63 -14.64
CA ALA A 197 -10.76 13.72 -15.46
C ALA A 197 -11.43 13.22 -16.76
N ALA A 198 -10.87 12.19 -17.40
CA ALA A 198 -11.34 11.67 -18.67
C ALA A 198 -12.58 10.75 -18.53
N TYR A 199 -12.56 9.85 -17.54
CA TYR A 199 -13.52 8.76 -17.42
C TYR A 199 -14.27 8.78 -16.08
N ALA A 200 -13.54 8.71 -14.96
CA ALA A 200 -14.19 8.43 -13.67
C ALA A 200 -15.18 9.52 -13.24
N ARG A 201 -14.91 10.81 -13.50
CA ARG A 201 -15.83 11.91 -13.15
C ARG A 201 -17.21 11.81 -13.81
N LYS A 202 -17.35 11.04 -14.90
CA LYS A 202 -18.60 10.91 -15.67
C LYS A 202 -19.40 9.68 -15.31
N VAL A 203 -18.76 8.67 -14.72
CA VAL A 203 -19.31 7.31 -14.57
C VAL A 203 -19.33 6.86 -13.10
N TYR A 204 -18.48 7.45 -12.26
CA TYR A 204 -18.36 7.10 -10.85
C TYR A 204 -19.61 7.52 -10.08
N GLU A 205 -20.37 6.51 -9.66
CA GLU A 205 -21.40 6.65 -8.64
C GLU A 205 -20.70 6.40 -7.29
N GLY A 206 -20.69 7.41 -6.41
CA GLY A 206 -20.10 7.26 -5.08
C GLY A 206 -20.74 6.10 -4.30
N PRO A 207 -20.09 5.63 -3.22
CA PRO A 207 -20.68 4.60 -2.38
C PRO A 207 -22.09 5.07 -1.94
N PRO A 208 -23.13 4.22 -2.03
CA PRO A 208 -24.45 4.59 -1.56
C PRO A 208 -24.36 5.07 -0.12
N GLU A 209 -25.10 6.14 0.22
CA GLU A 209 -25.14 6.65 1.59
C GLU A 209 -25.51 5.47 2.51
N SER A 210 -24.69 5.27 3.54
CA SER A 210 -24.97 4.27 4.55
C SER A 210 -26.28 4.67 5.23
N ASP A 211 -27.35 3.89 5.05
CA ASP A 211 -28.66 3.99 5.71
C ASP A 211 -28.61 4.01 7.27
N GLY A 212 -27.43 4.04 7.89
CA GLY A 212 -27.22 4.11 9.34
C GLY A 212 -27.59 5.45 10.00
N LEU A 213 -28.17 6.42 9.30
CA LEU A 213 -28.68 7.67 9.88
C LEU A 213 -30.22 7.73 10.00
N THR A 214 -30.95 6.72 9.51
CA THR A 214 -32.44 6.70 9.55
C THR A 214 -33.03 5.68 10.53
N ALA A 215 -32.21 4.90 11.24
CA ALA A 215 -32.69 3.85 12.14
C ALA A 215 -33.16 4.30 13.54
N ASP A 216 -33.15 5.61 13.84
CA ASP A 216 -33.63 6.18 15.12
C ASP A 216 -34.83 7.13 14.95
N GLN A 217 -35.69 6.88 13.95
CA GLN A 217 -37.00 7.53 13.84
C GLN A 217 -38.10 6.48 13.67
N ASP A 218 -38.43 5.75 14.73
CA ASP A 218 -39.75 5.17 14.99
C ASP A 218 -39.87 4.76 16.48
#